data_AF-F2IHZ2-F1
#
_entry.id   AF-F2IHZ2-F1
#
_cell.length_a   1.000
_cell.length_b   1.000
_cell.length_c   1.000
_cell.angle_alpha   90.00
_cell.angle_beta   90.00
_cell.angle_gamma   90.00
#
_symmetry.space_group_name_H-M   'P 1'
#
loop_
_entity.id
_entity.type
_entity.pdbx_description
1 polymer ?
#
loop_
_entity_poly.entity_id
_entity_poly.type
_entity_poly.pdbx_seq_one_letter_code
_entity_poly.pdbx_strand_id
1 'polypeptide(L)'
;MNSWFTVKVKYTKQLEDGTFKRVSEPYLVAAMTFTDAEARIYEELGSLIRGEFVVTGITRTDFHDIFHYEDADVWYKCKITYEAGADGGEEGAKAKKVSQNFIVTAHSVKDAYERLKESLGGMMIDYVIPSIIISPIVDVFPFGDESEDRVAVDFEKQVKAEVAEHALGTKTVFSAPGSDVDELEDDEDSVIDDQFGEEE
;
A
#
# COMPACT_ATOMS: atom_id res chain seq x y z
N MET A 1 -8.39 4.96 8.66
CA MET A 1 -7.35 4.81 7.62
C MET A 1 -8.07 4.76 6.30
N ASN A 2 -7.90 5.78 5.46
CA ASN A 2 -8.61 5.88 4.20
C ASN A 2 -7.90 5.01 3.16
N SER A 3 -8.66 4.24 2.41
CA SER A 3 -8.13 3.41 1.33
C SER A 3 -8.49 4.02 -0.01
N TRP A 4 -7.66 3.81 -1.01
CA TRP A 4 -7.94 4.22 -2.38
C TRP A 4 -8.71 3.13 -3.12
N PHE A 5 -9.76 3.53 -3.83
CA PHE A 5 -10.62 2.66 -4.61
C PHE A 5 -10.63 3.12 -6.05
N THR A 6 -10.30 2.22 -6.97
CA THR A 6 -10.49 2.47 -8.40
C THR A 6 -11.94 2.11 -8.76
N VAL A 7 -12.73 3.10 -9.13
CA VAL A 7 -14.12 2.97 -9.54
C VAL A 7 -14.23 3.12 -11.05
N LYS A 8 -14.72 2.10 -11.75
CA LYS A 8 -14.92 2.13 -13.21
C LYS A 8 -16.33 2.58 -13.53
N VAL A 9 -16.46 3.72 -14.18
CA VAL A 9 -17.76 4.30 -14.54
C VAL A 9 -17.95 4.23 -16.05
N LYS A 10 -19.15 3.80 -16.47
CA LYS A 10 -19.57 3.83 -17.86
C LYS A 10 -20.66 4.88 -18.03
N TYR A 11 -20.45 5.77 -18.99
CA TYR A 11 -21.40 6.82 -19.31
C TYR A 11 -21.34 7.18 -20.79
N THR A 12 -22.34 7.94 -21.23
CA THR A 12 -22.40 8.42 -22.62
C THR A 12 -21.83 9.82 -22.67
N LYS A 13 -20.65 9.98 -23.28
CA LYS A 13 -19.99 11.27 -23.46
C LYS A 13 -20.37 11.83 -24.82
N GLN A 14 -20.71 13.12 -24.87
CA GLN A 14 -20.87 13.84 -26.12
C GLN A 14 -19.48 14.23 -26.62
N LEU A 15 -19.14 13.78 -27.82
CA LEU A 15 -17.89 14.16 -28.50
C LEU A 15 -18.06 15.54 -29.14
N GLU A 16 -16.94 16.20 -29.45
CA GLU A 16 -16.91 17.51 -30.13
C GLU A 16 -17.67 17.51 -31.46
N ASP A 17 -17.74 16.36 -32.13
CA ASP A 17 -18.49 16.17 -33.38
C ASP A 17 -20.02 16.03 -33.17
N GLY A 18 -20.51 16.23 -31.95
CA GLY A 18 -21.93 16.10 -31.59
C GLY A 18 -22.43 14.66 -31.46
N THR A 19 -21.57 13.66 -31.66
CA THR A 19 -21.93 12.23 -31.53
C THR A 19 -21.83 11.75 -30.09
N PHE A 20 -22.78 10.94 -29.66
CA PHE A 20 -22.78 10.29 -28.35
C PHE A 20 -22.02 8.97 -28.39
N LYS A 21 -20.96 8.83 -27.59
CA LYS A 21 -20.19 7.59 -27.47
C LYS A 21 -20.22 7.09 -26.03
N ARG A 22 -20.46 5.79 -25.87
CA ARG A 22 -20.29 5.12 -24.57
C ARG A 22 -18.81 4.94 -24.29
N VAL A 23 -18.35 5.51 -23.19
CA VAL A 23 -16.97 5.40 -22.71
C VAL A 23 -16.96 4.70 -21.36
N SER A 24 -15.82 4.09 -21.02
CA SER A 24 -15.58 3.47 -19.73
C SER A 24 -14.30 4.06 -19.17
N GLU A 25 -14.44 4.79 -18.07
CA GLU A 25 -13.34 5.56 -17.48
C GLU A 25 -13.14 5.15 -16.01
N PRO A 26 -11.91 4.88 -15.59
CA PRO A 26 -11.60 4.61 -14.19
C PRO A 26 -11.30 5.92 -13.45
N TYR A 27 -11.91 6.07 -12.27
CA TYR A 27 -11.70 7.16 -11.34
C TYR A 27 -11.11 6.60 -10.04
N LEU A 28 -10.27 7.37 -9.37
CA LEU A 28 -9.70 7.00 -8.08
C LEU A 28 -10.41 7.77 -6.97
N VAL A 29 -10.92 7.08 -5.96
CA VAL A 29 -11.69 7.70 -4.86
C VAL A 29 -11.11 7.23 -3.54
N ALA A 30 -10.79 8.17 -2.63
CA ALA A 30 -10.50 7.84 -1.25
C ALA A 30 -11.80 7.60 -0.48
N ALA A 31 -11.92 6.44 0.16
CA ALA A 31 -13.11 6.09 0.94
C ALA A 31 -12.75 5.15 2.10
N MET A 32 -13.73 4.89 2.97
CA MET A 32 -13.58 3.88 4.03
C MET A 32 -14.07 2.49 3.60
N THR A 33 -15.13 2.44 2.77
CA THR A 33 -15.76 1.19 2.34
C THR A 33 -16.16 1.24 0.86
N PHE A 34 -16.52 0.10 0.27
CA PHE A 34 -17.00 0.03 -1.11
C PHE A 34 -18.28 0.84 -1.33
N THR A 35 -19.22 0.78 -0.38
CA THR A 35 -20.48 1.52 -0.43
C THR A 35 -20.24 3.03 -0.30
N ASP A 36 -19.28 3.42 0.55
CA ASP A 36 -18.87 4.82 0.70
C ASP A 36 -18.21 5.35 -0.60
N ALA A 37 -17.31 4.57 -1.21
CA ALA A 37 -16.70 4.91 -2.50
C ALA A 37 -17.75 5.06 -3.62
N GLU A 38 -18.77 4.19 -3.63
CA GLU A 38 -19.88 4.26 -4.57
C GLU A 38 -20.70 5.54 -4.37
N ALA A 39 -21.12 5.84 -3.14
CA ALA A 39 -21.90 7.04 -2.85
C ALA A 39 -21.15 8.31 -3.27
N ARG A 40 -19.87 8.42 -2.90
CA ARG A 40 -19.03 9.59 -3.24
C ARG A 40 -18.86 9.77 -4.74
N ILE A 41 -18.56 8.70 -5.49
CA ILE A 41 -18.42 8.85 -6.95
C ILE A 41 -19.73 9.31 -7.59
N TYR A 42 -20.89 8.91 -7.02
CA TYR A 42 -22.17 9.35 -7.55
C TYR A 42 -22.41 10.85 -7.34
N GLU A 43 -21.96 11.40 -6.20
CA GLU A 43 -22.07 12.83 -5.88
C GLU A 43 -21.14 13.68 -6.76
N GLU A 44 -19.87 13.28 -6.87
CA GLU A 44 -18.86 14.00 -7.66
C GLU A 44 -19.16 13.96 -9.17
N LEU A 45 -19.37 12.75 -9.73
CA LEU A 45 -19.64 12.60 -11.15
C LEU A 45 -21.06 13.04 -11.54
N GLY A 46 -22.01 13.02 -10.61
CA GLY A 46 -23.35 13.58 -10.85
C GLY A 46 -23.29 15.08 -11.17
N SER A 47 -22.32 15.79 -10.60
CA SER A 47 -22.10 17.21 -10.88
C SER A 47 -21.31 17.43 -12.17
N LEU A 48 -20.39 16.53 -12.50
CA LEU A 48 -19.51 16.64 -13.67
C LEU A 48 -20.15 16.15 -14.98
N ILE A 49 -20.89 15.03 -14.94
CA ILE A 49 -21.43 14.34 -16.11
C ILE A 49 -22.91 14.68 -16.28
N ARG A 50 -23.26 15.30 -17.41
CA ARG A 50 -24.67 15.48 -17.79
C ARG A 50 -25.26 14.18 -18.34
N GLY A 51 -25.98 13.45 -17.49
CA GLY A 51 -26.75 12.28 -17.89
C GLY A 51 -26.66 11.12 -16.90
N GLU A 52 -27.20 9.96 -17.29
CA GLU A 52 -27.09 8.74 -16.49
C GLU A 52 -25.72 8.08 -16.70
N PHE A 53 -25.09 7.70 -15.60
CA PHE A 53 -23.89 6.88 -15.59
C PHE A 53 -24.09 5.65 -14.70
N VAL A 54 -23.33 4.61 -14.99
CA VAL A 54 -23.40 3.34 -14.29
C VAL A 54 -22.02 2.99 -13.77
N VAL A 55 -21.92 2.77 -12.45
CA VAL A 55 -20.74 2.19 -11.83
C VAL A 55 -20.67 0.71 -12.22
N THR A 56 -19.60 0.31 -12.89
CA THR A 56 -19.44 -1.06 -13.42
C THR A 56 -18.58 -1.96 -12.56
N GLY A 57 -17.76 -1.38 -11.71
CA GLY A 57 -16.92 -2.13 -10.79
C GLY A 57 -16.12 -1.21 -9.89
N ILE A 58 -15.91 -1.67 -8.67
CA ILE A 58 -15.09 -1.00 -7.67
C ILE A 58 -14.00 -1.98 -7.27
N THR A 59 -12.75 -1.53 -7.28
CA THR A 59 -11.60 -2.36 -6.91
C THR A 59 -10.73 -1.60 -5.93
N ARG A 60 -10.44 -2.21 -4.77
CA ARG A 60 -9.51 -1.63 -3.82
C ARG A 60 -8.12 -1.59 -4.45
N THR A 61 -7.49 -0.42 -4.46
CA THR A 61 -6.17 -0.23 -5.06
C THR A 61 -5.30 0.48 -4.05
N ASP A 62 -4.27 -0.19 -3.55
CA ASP A 62 -3.41 0.40 -2.53
C ASP A 62 -2.33 1.27 -3.20
N PHE A 63 -2.56 2.59 -3.17
CA PHE A 63 -1.55 3.63 -3.42
C PHE A 63 -1.04 4.15 -2.09
N HIS A 64 0.28 4.33 -2.01
CA HIS A 64 0.92 4.85 -0.82
C HIS A 64 0.77 6.36 -0.75
N ASP A 65 1.06 7.07 -1.84
CA ASP A 65 0.91 8.52 -1.93
C ASP A 65 0.49 8.99 -3.34
N ILE A 66 -0.09 10.17 -3.40
CA ILE A 66 -0.63 10.83 -4.59
C ILE A 66 -0.08 12.24 -4.69
N PHE A 67 0.69 12.52 -5.72
CA PHE A 67 1.25 13.85 -5.99
C PHE A 67 0.48 14.53 -7.12
N HIS A 68 -0.41 15.45 -6.77
CA HIS A 68 -1.15 16.24 -7.73
C HIS A 68 -0.46 17.60 -7.95
N TYR A 69 -0.15 17.88 -9.21
CA TYR A 69 0.32 19.17 -9.70
C TYR A 69 -0.70 19.71 -10.70
N GLU A 70 -1.17 20.93 -10.48
CA GLU A 70 -2.21 21.59 -11.29
C GLU A 70 -1.76 21.93 -12.72
N ASP A 71 -0.47 21.84 -13.00
CA ASP A 71 0.08 22.14 -14.31
C ASP A 71 -0.11 20.99 -15.31
N ALA A 72 -0.44 19.79 -14.86
CA ALA A 72 -0.57 18.60 -15.70
C ALA A 72 -1.81 17.76 -15.38
N ASP A 73 -2.50 17.30 -16.43
CA ASP A 73 -3.72 16.48 -16.32
C ASP A 73 -3.49 14.97 -16.49
N VAL A 74 -2.26 14.55 -16.79
CA VAL A 74 -1.95 13.14 -17.07
C VAL A 74 -1.37 12.45 -15.84
N TRP A 75 -2.06 11.43 -15.36
CA TRP A 75 -1.64 10.61 -14.23
C TRP A 75 -0.64 9.54 -14.64
N TYR A 76 0.49 9.46 -13.93
CA TYR A 76 1.50 8.41 -14.07
C TYR A 76 1.54 7.55 -12.81
N LYS A 77 1.42 6.23 -12.98
CA LYS A 77 1.64 5.27 -11.92
C LYS A 77 3.13 4.94 -11.84
N CYS A 78 3.71 5.21 -10.67
CA CYS A 78 5.11 4.97 -10.38
C CYS A 78 5.22 3.86 -9.35
N LYS A 79 6.06 2.86 -9.62
CA LYS A 79 6.43 1.84 -8.62
C LYS A 79 7.79 2.20 -8.08
N ILE A 80 7.91 2.29 -6.76
CA ILE A 80 9.15 2.53 -6.04
C ILE A 80 9.46 1.32 -5.20
N THR A 81 10.74 1.04 -5.03
CA THR A 81 11.22 -0.06 -4.21
C THR A 81 12.45 0.36 -3.45
N TYR A 82 12.42 0.20 -2.13
CA TYR A 82 13.52 0.52 -1.24
C TYR A 82 13.79 -0.65 -0.30
N GLU A 83 14.98 -0.65 0.30
CA GLU A 83 15.39 -1.67 1.26
C GLU A 83 15.28 -1.11 2.67
N ALA A 84 14.29 -1.58 3.44
CA ALA A 84 14.15 -1.20 4.83
C ALA A 84 15.09 -2.05 5.70
N GLY A 85 15.95 -1.39 6.49
CA GLY A 85 16.79 -2.05 7.51
C GLY A 85 18.31 -1.88 7.37
N ALA A 86 18.82 -1.11 6.40
CA ALA A 86 20.27 -0.99 6.17
C ALA A 86 21.00 0.03 7.08
N ASP A 87 20.29 0.86 7.84
CA ASP A 87 20.88 2.03 8.54
C ASP A 87 21.07 1.84 10.05
N GLY A 88 21.05 0.60 10.53
CA GLY A 88 21.03 0.29 11.97
C GLY A 88 22.05 -0.74 12.42
N GLY A 89 23.35 -0.49 12.23
CA GLY A 89 24.47 -0.92 13.08
C GLY A 89 24.67 -2.40 13.47
N GLU A 90 23.80 -3.33 13.13
CA GLU A 90 23.92 -4.75 13.45
C GLU A 90 24.03 -5.55 12.16
N GLU A 91 25.22 -6.11 11.94
CA GLU A 91 25.57 -7.04 10.87
C GLU A 91 24.61 -8.26 10.88
N GLY A 92 23.42 -8.15 10.28
CA GLY A 92 22.54 -9.31 10.15
C GLY A 92 21.05 -9.04 9.99
N ALA A 93 20.56 -7.80 10.11
CA ALA A 93 19.16 -7.51 9.83
C ALA A 93 18.88 -7.67 8.32
N LYS A 94 18.21 -8.77 7.95
CA LYS A 94 17.84 -9.07 6.55
C LYS A 94 17.13 -7.87 5.93
N ALA A 95 17.80 -7.20 4.99
CA ALA A 95 17.22 -6.11 4.21
C ALA A 95 15.90 -6.57 3.58
N LYS A 96 14.78 -5.96 4.00
CA LYS A 96 13.46 -6.28 3.46
C LYS A 96 13.18 -5.31 2.32
N LYS A 97 13.09 -5.85 1.11
CA LYS A 97 12.70 -5.08 -0.07
C LYS A 97 11.21 -4.75 0.00
N VAL A 98 10.89 -3.48 0.20
CA VAL A 98 9.52 -2.97 0.27
C VAL A 98 9.19 -2.30 -1.06
N SER A 99 8.07 -2.68 -1.68
CA SER A 99 7.57 -2.08 -2.91
C SER A 99 6.31 -1.29 -2.63
N GLN A 100 6.27 -0.04 -3.06
CA GLN A 100 5.13 0.85 -2.90
C GLN A 100 4.74 1.48 -4.24
N ASN A 101 3.45 1.76 -4.40
CA ASN A 101 2.89 2.37 -5.59
C ASN A 101 2.54 3.82 -5.30
N PHE A 102 2.89 4.70 -6.22
CA PHE A 102 2.64 6.11 -6.18
C PHE A 102 1.92 6.52 -7.45
N ILE A 103 1.22 7.63 -7.40
CA ILE A 103 0.67 8.27 -8.59
C ILE A 103 1.09 9.74 -8.60
N VAL A 104 1.43 10.27 -9.77
CA VAL A 104 1.89 11.65 -9.94
C VAL A 104 1.32 12.24 -11.23
N THR A 105 0.91 13.50 -11.22
CA THR A 105 0.62 14.20 -12.49
C THR A 105 1.87 14.81 -13.09
N ALA A 106 2.02 14.64 -14.41
CA ALA A 106 3.17 15.14 -15.16
C ALA A 106 2.85 15.26 -16.65
N HIS A 107 3.66 15.98 -17.41
CA HIS A 107 3.50 16.07 -18.87
C HIS A 107 4.17 14.91 -19.62
N SER A 108 5.23 14.34 -19.05
CA SER A 108 6.05 13.30 -19.68
C SER A 108 6.63 12.38 -18.62
N VAL A 109 7.07 11.18 -19.04
CA VAL A 109 7.76 10.22 -18.15
C VAL A 109 9.00 10.82 -17.49
N LYS A 110 9.75 11.68 -18.21
CA LYS A 110 10.93 12.37 -17.65
C LYS A 110 10.55 13.34 -16.53
N ASP A 111 9.50 14.12 -16.76
CA ASP A 111 8.97 15.10 -15.82
C ASP A 111 8.35 14.40 -14.59
N ALA A 112 7.62 13.29 -14.79
CA ALA A 112 7.14 12.43 -13.72
C ALA A 112 8.27 11.91 -12.83
N TYR A 113 9.40 11.51 -13.43
CA TYR A 113 10.58 11.06 -12.69
C TYR A 113 11.20 12.19 -11.87
N GLU A 114 11.31 13.40 -12.43
CA GLU A 114 11.89 14.56 -11.75
C GLU A 114 11.02 14.99 -10.55
N ARG A 115 9.72 15.12 -10.74
CA ARG A 115 8.76 15.44 -9.66
C ARG A 115 8.78 14.38 -8.57
N LEU A 116 8.77 13.11 -8.96
CA LEU A 116 8.84 12.01 -8.00
C LEU A 116 10.15 12.06 -7.22
N LYS A 117 11.29 12.34 -7.87
CA LYS A 117 12.58 12.48 -7.19
C LYS A 117 12.59 13.64 -6.20
N GLU A 118 11.94 14.75 -6.52
CA GLU A 118 11.79 15.91 -5.64
C GLU A 118 10.91 15.56 -4.42
N SER A 119 9.73 14.98 -4.65
CA SER A 119 8.83 14.56 -3.57
C SER A 119 9.42 13.49 -2.67
N LEU A 120 10.22 12.57 -3.24
CA LEU A 120 10.94 11.55 -2.47
C LEU A 120 12.29 12.04 -1.89
N GLY A 121 12.74 13.25 -2.22
CA GLY A 121 14.07 13.75 -1.85
C GLY A 121 14.29 13.89 -0.34
N GLY A 122 13.23 13.89 0.46
CA GLY A 122 13.30 13.86 1.93
C GLY A 122 13.66 12.50 2.52
N MET A 123 13.61 11.42 1.73
CA MET A 123 13.89 10.08 2.25
C MET A 123 15.39 9.86 2.41
N MET A 124 15.81 9.52 3.63
CA MET A 124 17.19 9.12 3.93
C MET A 124 17.53 7.69 3.45
N ILE A 125 16.57 6.99 2.83
CA ILE A 125 16.72 5.60 2.40
C ILE A 125 16.94 5.56 0.89
N ASP A 126 17.92 4.78 0.44
CA ASP A 126 18.12 4.48 -0.98
C ASP A 126 16.88 3.81 -1.59
N TYR A 127 16.35 4.41 -2.65
CA TYR A 127 15.21 3.89 -3.38
C TYR A 127 15.55 3.72 -4.87
N VAL A 128 14.86 2.76 -5.49
CA VAL A 128 14.91 2.50 -6.92
C VAL A 128 13.51 2.66 -7.48
N ILE A 129 13.38 3.32 -8.63
CA ILE A 129 12.13 3.45 -9.38
C ILE A 129 12.14 2.41 -10.51
N PRO A 130 11.62 1.18 -10.31
CA PRO A 130 11.59 0.15 -11.34
C PRO A 130 10.71 0.47 -12.54
N SER A 131 9.65 1.27 -12.38
CA SER A 131 8.66 1.48 -13.44
C SER A 131 7.87 2.77 -13.27
N ILE A 132 7.69 3.47 -14.39
CA ILE A 132 6.79 4.61 -14.55
C ILE A 132 5.93 4.31 -15.77
N ILE A 133 4.61 4.25 -15.58
CA ILE A 133 3.64 3.98 -16.64
C ILE A 133 2.54 5.03 -16.63
N ILE A 134 2.00 5.34 -17.80
CA ILE A 134 0.79 6.17 -17.89
C ILE A 134 -0.37 5.39 -17.25
N SER A 135 -1.06 6.04 -16.33
CA SER A 135 -2.24 5.49 -15.67
C SER A 135 -3.49 5.73 -16.54
N PRO A 136 -4.42 4.78 -16.62
CA PRO A 136 -5.70 5.02 -17.28
C PRO A 136 -6.66 5.88 -16.42
N ILE A 137 -6.27 6.23 -15.19
CA ILE A 137 -7.08 7.04 -14.26
C ILE A 137 -7.34 8.40 -14.89
N VAL A 138 -8.61 8.81 -14.88
CA VAL A 138 -9.04 10.12 -15.38
C VAL A 138 -8.87 11.18 -14.30
N ASP A 139 -9.37 10.91 -13.09
CA ASP A 139 -9.35 11.86 -12.00
C ASP A 139 -9.23 11.18 -10.63
N VAL A 140 -8.80 11.94 -9.63
CA VAL A 140 -8.57 11.50 -8.25
C VAL A 140 -9.39 12.36 -7.28
N PHE A 141 -10.28 11.71 -6.54
CA PHE A 141 -11.12 12.33 -5.53
C PHE A 141 -10.60 11.99 -4.12
N PRO A 142 -9.84 12.90 -3.46
CA PRO A 142 -9.41 12.72 -2.08
C PRO A 142 -10.60 12.70 -1.12
N PHE A 143 -10.35 12.37 0.16
CA PHE A 143 -11.41 12.29 1.16
C PHE A 143 -11.63 13.63 1.85
N GLY A 144 -12.84 14.19 1.73
CA GLY A 144 -13.22 15.51 2.26
C GLY A 144 -12.95 16.68 1.29
N ASP A 145 -13.42 17.88 1.65
CA ASP A 145 -13.11 19.20 1.05
C ASP A 145 -11.61 19.60 1.18
N GLU A 146 -10.73 18.66 1.49
CA GLU A 146 -9.27 18.84 1.44
C GLU A 146 -8.82 18.76 -0.04
N SER A 147 -9.46 19.54 -0.92
CA SER A 147 -8.99 19.83 -2.28
C SER A 147 -7.78 20.75 -2.30
N GLU A 148 -7.40 21.31 -1.14
CA GLU A 148 -6.20 22.10 -0.93
C GLU A 148 -5.42 21.41 0.20
N ASP A 149 -4.14 21.10 -0.01
CA ASP A 149 -3.19 20.74 1.06
C ASP A 149 -3.12 19.29 1.60
N ARG A 150 -3.32 18.25 0.77
CA ARG A 150 -2.55 17.00 0.97
C ARG A 150 -1.35 16.94 0.04
N VAL A 151 -0.56 18.00 0.13
CA VAL A 151 0.85 18.05 -0.25
C VAL A 151 1.63 17.34 0.87
N ALA A 152 2.23 16.20 0.56
CA ALA A 152 3.31 15.58 1.33
C ALA A 152 3.13 15.63 2.87
N VAL A 153 2.20 14.86 3.42
CA VAL A 153 2.19 14.59 4.86
C VAL A 153 2.09 13.09 5.10
N ASP A 154 3.11 12.60 5.81
CA ASP A 154 3.20 11.29 6.47
C ASP A 154 3.90 10.12 5.78
N PHE A 155 4.58 10.26 4.63
CA PHE A 155 5.44 9.15 4.14
C PHE A 155 6.50 8.74 5.17
N GLU A 156 7.26 9.72 5.69
CA GLU A 156 8.39 9.43 6.58
C GLU A 156 7.95 8.90 7.95
N LYS A 157 6.77 9.33 8.41
CA LYS A 157 6.15 8.84 9.65
C LYS A 157 5.59 7.44 9.46
N GLN A 158 5.07 7.13 8.28
CA GLN A 158 4.52 5.82 7.92
C GLN A 158 5.63 4.79 7.65
N VAL A 159 6.76 5.20 7.04
CA VAL A 159 7.95 4.36 6.96
C VAL A 159 8.58 4.14 8.33
N LYS A 160 8.68 5.17 9.18
CA LYS A 160 9.16 4.99 10.57
C LYS A 160 8.20 4.12 11.40
N ALA A 161 6.89 4.24 11.22
CA ALA A 161 5.89 3.40 11.89
C ALA A 161 5.91 1.96 11.39
N GLU A 162 5.98 1.71 10.08
CA GLU A 162 6.12 0.36 9.52
C GLU A 162 7.45 -0.29 9.93
N VAL A 163 8.55 0.46 9.98
CA VAL A 163 9.85 -0.04 10.45
C VAL A 163 9.84 -0.32 11.96
N ALA A 164 9.16 0.50 12.77
CA ALA A 164 9.05 0.32 14.22
C ALA A 164 8.10 -0.81 14.63
N GLU A 165 6.95 -0.95 13.98
CA GLU A 165 5.98 -2.02 14.24
C GLU A 165 6.56 -3.39 13.83
N HIS A 166 7.27 -3.43 12.70
CA HIS A 166 7.89 -4.66 12.22
C HIS A 166 9.20 -5.03 12.96
N ALA A 167 9.70 -4.13 13.83
CA ALA A 167 10.79 -4.38 14.77
C ALA A 167 10.32 -4.92 16.13
N LEU A 168 9.02 -4.79 16.48
CA LEU A 168 8.45 -5.25 17.76
C LEU A 168 7.25 -6.20 17.57
N GLY A 169 7.54 -7.47 17.23
CA GLY A 169 6.64 -8.61 17.48
C GLY A 169 5.90 -9.16 16.25
N THR A 170 6.18 -10.38 15.81
CA THR A 170 5.52 -11.54 16.44
C THR A 170 6.36 -12.80 16.29
N LYS A 171 6.91 -13.28 17.42
CA LYS A 171 7.20 -14.70 17.63
C LYS A 171 5.85 -15.42 17.83
N THR A 172 5.19 -15.80 16.75
CA THR A 172 4.17 -16.86 16.83
C THR A 172 4.90 -18.20 16.86
N VAL A 173 5.02 -18.75 18.06
CA VAL A 173 5.41 -20.15 18.26
C VAL A 173 4.26 -21.00 17.75
N PHE A 174 4.43 -21.61 16.58
CA PHE A 174 3.53 -22.65 16.10
C PHE A 174 3.71 -23.89 16.99
N SER A 175 2.85 -24.05 17.99
CA SER A 175 2.67 -25.34 18.64
C SER A 175 1.70 -26.15 17.77
N ALA A 176 2.23 -27.08 16.98
CA ALA A 176 1.43 -28.00 16.19
C ALA A 176 0.76 -29.02 17.14
N PRO A 177 -0.57 -29.22 17.07
CA PRO A 177 -1.24 -30.28 17.82
C PRO A 177 -1.13 -31.58 17.02
N GLY A 178 -0.40 -32.57 17.56
CA GLY A 178 -0.55 -33.97 17.12
C GLY A 178 0.69 -34.70 16.66
N SER A 179 1.72 -34.81 17.51
CA SER A 179 2.62 -35.97 17.45
C SER A 179 2.99 -36.40 18.88
N ASP A 180 2.06 -37.14 19.47
CA ASP A 180 2.27 -38.04 20.58
C ASP A 180 2.73 -39.37 19.98
N VAL A 181 3.93 -39.85 20.32
CA VAL A 181 4.28 -41.27 20.51
C VAL A 181 5.67 -41.37 21.15
N ASP A 182 5.67 -41.95 22.35
CA ASP A 182 6.77 -42.58 23.09
C ASP A 182 7.82 -43.30 22.22
N GLU A 183 9.08 -43.30 22.67
CA GLU A 183 9.83 -44.53 22.98
C GLU A 183 11.28 -44.24 23.47
N LEU A 184 11.57 -44.77 24.68
CA LEU A 184 12.84 -45.38 25.15
C LEU A 184 14.04 -44.46 25.44
N GLU A 185 14.41 -44.28 26.72
CA GLU A 185 15.26 -45.13 27.59
C GLU A 185 16.78 -44.96 27.36
N ASP A 186 17.44 -44.70 28.49
CA ASP A 186 18.85 -44.85 28.85
C ASP A 186 19.93 -43.99 28.15
N ASP A 187 20.57 -43.13 28.94
CA ASP A 187 22.00 -43.28 29.19
C ASP A 187 22.41 -42.64 30.53
N GLU A 188 23.35 -43.32 31.16
CA GLU A 188 23.80 -43.28 32.55
C GLU A 188 24.32 -41.91 33.05
N ASP A 189 24.05 -41.60 34.33
CA ASP A 189 25.13 -41.15 35.20
C ASP A 189 24.85 -41.46 36.68
N SER A 190 25.78 -42.20 37.24
CA SER A 190 25.85 -42.79 38.56
C SER A 190 26.02 -41.78 39.70
N VAL A 191 25.21 -41.87 40.75
CA VAL A 191 25.64 -41.58 42.13
C VAL A 191 25.04 -42.63 43.07
N ILE A 192 25.93 -43.49 43.55
CA ILE A 192 25.76 -44.41 44.67
C ILE A 192 25.68 -43.57 45.95
N ASP A 193 24.63 -43.73 46.75
CA ASP A 193 24.74 -43.54 48.20
C ASP A 193 24.01 -44.68 48.90
N ASP A 194 24.83 -45.61 49.38
CA ASP A 194 24.45 -46.83 50.07
C ASP A 194 24.65 -46.56 51.56
N GLN A 195 23.55 -46.31 52.29
CA GLN A 195 23.59 -46.18 53.74
C GLN A 195 22.40 -46.91 54.39
N PHE A 196 22.62 -48.22 54.56
CA PHE A 196 22.35 -49.04 55.74
C PHE A 196 21.32 -48.56 56.78
N GLY A 197 20.34 -49.43 57.07
CA GLY A 197 19.67 -49.45 58.38
C GLY A 197 18.47 -50.39 58.47
N GLU A 198 18.70 -51.57 59.07
CA GLU A 198 17.78 -52.36 59.93
C GLU A 198 16.49 -52.93 59.28
N GLU A 199 16.03 -54.14 59.58
CA GLU A 199 15.95 -54.84 60.86
C GLU A 199 15.61 -56.34 60.64
N GLU A 200 15.79 -57.10 61.72
CA GLU A 200 15.54 -58.55 61.98
C GLU A 200 14.42 -59.27 61.21
#